data_AF-A0A1R1YRJ7-F1
#
_entry.id   AF-A0A1R1YRJ7-F1
#
_cell.length_a   1.000
_cell.length_b   1.000
_cell.length_c   1.000
_cell.angle_alpha   90.00
_cell.angle_beta   90.00
_cell.angle_gamma   90.00
#
_symmetry.space_group_name_H-M   'P 1'
#
loop_
_entity.id
_entity.type
_entity.pdbx_description
1 polymer ?
#
loop_
_entity_poly.entity_id
_entity_poly.type
_entity_poly.pdbx_seq_one_letter_code
_entity_poly.pdbx_strand_id
1 'polypeptide(L)'
;MVFDESIMATREVIDFLKSSAKILNAKMTPNTVVFKDIIQLLFDSGDEFLRRVKYHTASDGGMKEQWNSETGFNQGAADLTWSYTAFCTMKNSRDAAKRAIKFYAYKYV
;
A
#
# COMPACT_ATOMS: atom_id res chain seq x y z
N MET A 1 21.17 8.76 -15.67
CA MET A 1 20.24 7.67 -16.04
C MET A 1 18.83 8.17 -15.73
N VAL A 2 17.97 8.34 -16.73
CA VAL A 2 16.57 8.70 -16.50
C VAL A 2 15.82 7.38 -16.37
N PHE A 3 15.28 7.10 -15.18
CA PHE A 3 14.45 5.92 -14.98
C PHE A 3 13.07 6.17 -15.62
N ASP A 4 12.50 5.14 -16.24
CA ASP A 4 11.13 5.20 -16.72
C ASP A 4 10.19 5.09 -15.51
N GLU A 5 9.59 6.21 -15.13
CA GLU A 5 8.67 6.32 -13.99
C GLU A 5 7.21 6.05 -14.39
N SER A 6 6.96 5.55 -15.60
CA SER A 6 5.60 5.29 -16.07
C SER A 6 4.99 4.02 -15.47
N ILE A 7 3.68 4.06 -15.26
CA ILE A 7 2.88 2.87 -14.95
C ILE A 7 2.31 2.32 -16.25
N MET A 8 2.51 1.02 -16.46
CA MET A 8 1.79 0.22 -17.44
C MET A 8 0.62 -0.46 -16.74
N ALA A 9 -0.61 -0.03 -17.03
CA ALA A 9 -1.80 -0.69 -16.51
C ALA A 9 -2.13 -1.92 -17.36
N THR A 10 -1.83 -3.10 -16.83
CA THR A 10 -2.32 -4.37 -17.36
C THR A 10 -3.77 -4.60 -16.93
N ARG A 11 -4.42 -5.61 -17.51
CA ARG A 11 -5.82 -5.95 -17.22
C ARG A 11 -6.03 -6.26 -15.74
N GLU A 12 -5.07 -6.95 -15.13
CA GLU A 12 -5.09 -7.38 -13.74
C GLU A 12 -5.05 -6.18 -12.77
N VAL A 13 -4.28 -5.14 -13.12
CA VAL A 13 -4.22 -3.90 -12.34
C VAL A 13 -5.54 -3.15 -12.41
N ILE A 14 -6.18 -3.10 -13.58
CA ILE A 14 -7.47 -2.44 -13.75
C ILE A 14 -8.58 -3.16 -12.98
N ASP A 15 -8.59 -4.49 -13.05
CA ASP A 15 -9.55 -5.33 -12.33
C ASP A 15 -9.39 -5.17 -10.81
N PHE A 16 -8.15 -5.12 -10.31
CA PHE A 16 -7.84 -4.85 -8.90
C PHE A 16 -8.34 -3.48 -8.45
N LEU A 17 -8.09 -2.43 -9.25
CA LEU A 17 -8.48 -1.05 -8.92
C LEU A 17 -9.97 -0.76 -9.14
N LYS A 18 -10.74 -1.71 -9.68
CA LYS A 18 -12.17 -1.57 -10.06
C LYS A 18 -12.43 -0.29 -10.89
N SER A 19 -11.43 0.19 -11.61
CA SER A 19 -11.47 1.44 -12.35
C SER A 19 -11.98 1.21 -13.78
N SER A 20 -12.66 2.20 -14.36
CA SER A 20 -13.26 2.05 -15.70
C SER A 20 -12.23 1.72 -16.78
N ALA A 21 -12.62 0.89 -17.76
CA ALA A 21 -11.81 0.31 -18.84
C ALA A 21 -11.03 1.29 -19.76
N LYS A 22 -11.09 2.61 -19.54
CA LYS A 22 -10.46 3.64 -20.39
C LYS A 22 -8.93 3.74 -20.24
N ILE A 23 -8.31 2.90 -19.42
CA ILE A 23 -6.88 2.94 -19.06
C ILE A 23 -6.08 1.76 -19.64
N LEU A 24 -6.76 0.81 -20.31
CA LEU A 24 -6.14 -0.43 -20.81
C LEU A 24 -4.99 -0.13 -21.79
N ASN A 25 -3.79 -0.66 -21.51
CA ASN A 25 -2.58 -0.55 -22.34
C ASN A 25 -2.02 0.87 -22.55
N ALA A 26 -2.49 1.86 -21.77
CA ALA A 26 -1.94 3.20 -21.81
C ALA A 26 -0.70 3.31 -20.91
N LYS A 27 0.41 3.81 -21.47
CA LYS A 27 1.57 4.24 -20.67
C LYS A 27 1.20 5.54 -19.96
N MET A 28 1.16 5.51 -18.64
CA MET A 28 0.81 6.67 -17.82
C MET A 28 2.05 7.28 -17.21
N THR A 29 2.31 8.55 -17.52
CA THR A 29 3.45 9.29 -16.96
C THR A 29 3.07 10.02 -15.67
N PRO A 30 4.03 10.33 -14.78
CA PRO A 30 3.77 10.97 -13.49
C PRO A 30 3.02 12.31 -13.50
N ASN A 31 3.02 13.01 -14.63
CA ASN A 31 2.30 14.28 -14.81
C ASN A 31 0.80 14.11 -15.15
N THR A 32 0.33 12.90 -15.44
CA THR A 32 -1.07 12.66 -15.78
C THR A 32 -1.94 12.54 -14.54
N VAL A 33 -3.20 13.00 -14.62
CA VAL A 33 -4.18 12.87 -13.52
C VAL A 33 -4.39 11.39 -13.18
N VAL A 34 -4.53 10.54 -14.19
CA VAL A 34 -4.76 9.10 -14.02
C VAL A 34 -3.62 8.42 -13.24
N PHE A 35 -2.35 8.77 -13.53
CA PHE A 35 -1.23 8.25 -12.75
C PHE A 35 -1.34 8.64 -11.27
N LYS A 36 -1.64 9.91 -11.00
CA LYS A 36 -1.76 10.43 -9.62
C LYS A 36 -2.90 9.73 -8.87
N ASP A 37 -4.04 9.52 -9.52
CA ASP A 37 -5.19 8.82 -8.94
C ASP A 37 -4.86 7.35 -8.61
N ILE A 38 -4.18 6.64 -9.51
CA ILE A 38 -3.77 5.24 -9.28
C ILE A 38 -2.79 5.13 -8.11
N ILE A 39 -1.77 5.98 -8.07
CA ILE A 39 -0.80 5.98 -6.98
C ILE A 39 -1.50 6.27 -5.63
N GLN A 40 -2.43 7.23 -5.62
CA GLN A 40 -3.19 7.56 -4.41
C GLN A 40 -4.06 6.38 -3.97
N LEU A 41 -4.79 5.74 -4.89
CA LEU A 41 -5.61 4.57 -4.61
C LEU A 41 -4.79 3.39 -4.07
N LEU A 42 -3.59 3.14 -4.62
CA LEU A 42 -2.68 2.11 -4.11
C LEU A 42 -2.18 2.44 -2.69
N PHE A 43 -1.84 3.70 -2.44
CA PHE A 43 -1.42 4.16 -1.12
C PHE A 43 -2.54 3.98 -0.09
N ASP A 44 -3.76 4.40 -0.42
CA ASP A 44 -4.93 4.29 0.44
C ASP A 44 -5.32 2.82 0.68
N SER A 45 -5.18 1.98 -0.35
CA SER A 45 -5.37 0.51 -0.24
C SER A 45 -4.42 -0.09 0.81
N GLY A 46 -3.15 0.32 0.82
CA GLY A 46 -2.18 -0.08 1.83
C GLY A 46 -2.56 0.36 3.25
N ASP A 47 -3.10 1.58 3.38
CA ASP A 47 -3.58 2.11 4.66
C ASP A 47 -4.78 1.32 5.21
N GLU A 48 -5.58 0.66 4.37
CA GLU A 48 -6.66 -0.22 4.83
C GLU A 48 -6.12 -1.44 5.57
N PHE A 49 -5.06 -2.07 5.03
CA PHE A 49 -4.39 -3.18 5.72
C PHE A 49 -3.79 -2.72 7.04
N LEU A 50 -3.15 -1.55 7.08
CA LEU A 50 -2.58 -1.00 8.31
C LEU A 50 -3.66 -0.69 9.36
N ARG A 51 -4.84 -0.20 8.95
CA ARG A 51 -6.00 -0.05 9.84
C ARG A 51 -6.41 -1.38 10.46
N ARG A 52 -6.41 -2.46 9.68
CA ARG A 52 -6.70 -3.81 10.17
C ARG A 52 -5.64 -4.31 11.15
N VAL A 53 -4.34 -4.08 10.87
CA VAL A 53 -3.25 -4.38 11.81
C VAL A 53 -3.49 -3.67 13.13
N LYS A 54 -3.67 -2.35 13.11
CA LYS A 54 -3.91 -1.55 14.31
C LYS A 54 -5.13 -2.04 15.12
N TYR A 55 -6.19 -2.48 14.44
CA TYR A 55 -7.41 -2.96 15.09
C TYR A 55 -7.20 -4.27 15.87
N HIS A 56 -6.38 -5.18 15.35
CA HIS A 56 -6.16 -6.51 15.95
C HIS A 56 -4.89 -6.62 16.81
N THR A 57 -3.95 -5.68 16.69
CA THR A 57 -2.79 -5.62 17.60
C THR A 57 -3.27 -5.41 19.04
N ALA A 58 -2.67 -6.14 19.99
CA ALA A 58 -3.01 -5.99 21.40
C ALA A 58 -2.66 -4.58 21.90
N SER A 59 -3.28 -4.17 23.00
CA SER A 59 -3.09 -2.83 23.57
C SER A 59 -1.64 -2.54 24.02
N ASP A 60 -0.88 -3.58 24.31
CA ASP A 60 0.55 -3.52 24.64
C ASP A 60 1.46 -3.39 23.41
N GLY A 61 0.89 -3.46 22.19
CA GLY A 61 1.63 -3.45 20.93
C GLY A 61 2.19 -4.80 20.51
N GLY A 62 1.92 -5.88 21.27
CA GLY A 62 2.41 -7.23 20.99
C GLY A 62 1.90 -7.77 19.67
N MET A 63 2.81 -8.27 18.83
CA MET A 63 2.49 -8.87 17.53
C MET A 63 2.67 -10.39 17.54
N LYS A 64 1.56 -11.12 17.58
CA LYS A 64 1.56 -12.58 17.43
C LYS A 64 1.64 -13.00 15.96
N GLU A 65 1.81 -14.30 15.73
CA GLU A 65 1.81 -14.87 14.39
C GLU A 65 0.47 -14.67 13.67
N GLN A 66 -0.65 -14.85 14.37
CA GLN A 66 -1.97 -14.88 13.73
C GLN A 66 -3.04 -14.19 14.58
N TRP A 67 -4.16 -13.86 13.92
CA TRP A 67 -5.43 -13.53 14.56
C TRP A 67 -6.44 -14.63 14.27
N ASN A 68 -7.28 -14.91 15.26
CA ASN A 68 -8.41 -15.82 15.09
C ASN A 68 -9.41 -15.25 14.07
N SER A 69 -9.85 -16.07 13.11
CA SER A 69 -10.71 -15.62 12.01
C SER A 69 -12.13 -15.23 12.44
N GLU A 70 -12.61 -15.76 13.56
CA GLU A 70 -13.96 -15.51 14.08
C GLU A 70 -13.98 -14.35 15.07
N THR A 71 -13.02 -14.34 16.01
CA THR A 71 -12.98 -13.37 17.12
C THR A 71 -12.03 -12.21 16.88
N GLY A 72 -11.04 -12.39 15.99
CA GLY A 72 -9.99 -11.39 15.76
C GLY A 72 -8.95 -11.29 16.86
N PHE A 73 -8.97 -12.16 17.87
CA PHE A 73 -7.98 -12.15 18.95
C PHE A 73 -6.67 -12.81 18.55
N ASN A 74 -5.57 -12.33 19.14
CA ASN A 74 -4.23 -12.84 18.92
C ASN A 74 -4.08 -14.32 19.31
N GLN A 75 -3.55 -15.13 18.39
CA GLN A 75 -3.31 -16.57 18.58
C GLN A 75 -1.94 -16.99 17.98
N GLY A 76 -1.49 -18.20 18.31
CA GLY A 76 -0.19 -18.71 17.86
C GLY A 76 1.00 -18.14 18.66
N ALA A 77 2.18 -18.15 18.03
CA ALA A 77 3.43 -17.71 18.67
C ALA A 77 3.33 -16.24 19.13
N ALA A 78 3.68 -16.00 20.39
CA ALA A 78 3.80 -14.65 20.92
C ALA A 78 5.06 -13.97 20.39
N ASP A 79 4.98 -12.65 20.20
CA ASP A 79 6.10 -11.80 19.78
C ASP A 79 6.92 -12.34 18.61
N LEU A 80 6.23 -12.74 17.55
CA LEU A 80 6.90 -13.34 16.40
C LEU A 80 7.76 -12.28 15.70
N THR A 81 9.08 -12.47 15.71
CA THR A 81 10.07 -11.56 15.12
C THR A 81 9.74 -11.19 13.68
N TRP A 82 9.18 -12.12 12.90
CA TRP A 82 8.81 -11.86 11.52
C TRP A 82 7.60 -10.92 11.40
N SER A 83 6.61 -11.00 12.29
CA SER A 83 5.50 -10.05 12.34
C SER A 83 6.00 -8.62 12.57
N TYR A 84 6.95 -8.43 13.51
CA TYR A 84 7.58 -7.13 13.75
C TYR A 84 8.41 -6.66 12.56
N THR A 85 9.18 -7.55 11.94
CA THR A 85 10.01 -7.21 10.78
C THR A 85 9.13 -6.76 9.61
N ALA A 86 8.03 -7.48 9.34
CA ALA A 86 7.07 -7.12 8.30
C ALA A 86 6.42 -5.75 8.57
N PHE A 87 6.10 -5.44 9.83
CA PHE A 87 5.58 -4.11 10.19
C PHE A 87 6.62 -3.00 9.95
N CYS A 88 7.87 -3.21 10.37
CA CYS A 88 8.94 -2.24 10.16
C CYS A 88 9.24 -1.99 8.68
N THR A 89 9.30 -3.05 7.86
CA THR A 89 9.51 -2.91 6.41
C THR A 89 8.35 -2.19 5.75
N MET A 90 7.10 -2.54 6.09
CA MET A 90 5.91 -1.83 5.63
C MET A 90 5.98 -0.34 5.99
N LYS A 91 6.34 0.01 7.23
CA LYS A 91 6.42 1.41 7.68
C LYS A 91 7.43 2.20 6.85
N ASN A 92 8.62 1.63 6.63
CA ASN A 92 9.66 2.27 5.84
C ASN A 92 9.23 2.50 4.39
N SER A 93 8.61 1.49 3.76
CA SER A 93 8.09 1.60 2.39
C SER A 93 6.97 2.65 2.29
N ARG A 94 6.06 2.68 3.26
CA ARG A 94 4.98 3.67 3.32
C ARG A 94 5.53 5.09 3.46
N ASP A 95 6.49 5.30 4.35
CA ASP A 95 7.10 6.62 4.55
C ASP A 95 7.86 7.09 3.29
N ALA A 96 8.52 6.17 2.58
CA ALA A 96 9.14 6.44 1.28
C ALA A 96 8.10 6.82 0.21
N ALA A 97 7.02 6.05 0.08
CA ALA A 97 5.92 6.32 -0.85
C ALA A 97 5.29 7.71 -0.57
N LYS A 98 5.01 8.02 0.69
CA LYS A 98 4.45 9.33 1.09
C LYS A 98 5.37 10.49 0.68
N ARG A 99 6.69 10.35 0.82
CA ARG A 99 7.66 11.36 0.35
C ARG A 99 7.64 11.50 -1.17
N ALA A 100 7.60 10.39 -1.90
CA ALA A 100 7.55 10.39 -3.36
C ALA A 100 6.27 11.06 -3.90
N ILE A 101 5.10 10.69 -3.35
CA ILE A 101 3.81 11.30 -3.71
C ILE A 101 3.86 12.82 -3.52
N LYS A 102 4.36 13.27 -2.36
CA LYS A 102 4.52 14.69 -2.06
C LYS A 102 5.46 15.37 -3.08
N PHE A 103 6.59 14.77 -3.40
CA PHE A 103 7.53 15.30 -4.39
C PHE A 103 6.88 15.49 -5.77
N TYR A 104 6.18 14.47 -6.28
CA TYR A 104 5.52 14.54 -7.59
C TYR A 104 4.32 15.48 -7.61
N ALA A 105 3.64 15.65 -6.48
CA ALA A 105 2.60 16.67 -6.35
C ALA A 105 3.17 18.09 -6.55
N TYR A 106 4.37 18.41 -6.06
CA TYR A 106 4.99 19.72 -6.27
C TYR A 106 5.73 19.87 -7.60
N LYS A 107 6.28 18.78 -8.15
CA LYS A 107 7.07 18.80 -9.40
C LYS A 107 6.23 19.09 -10.65
N TYR A 108 4.95 18.75 -10.63
CA TYR A 108 4.04 18.83 -11.78
C TYR A 108 2.81 19.72 -11.51
N VAL A 109 3.00 20.77 -10.71
CA VAL A 109 2.11 21.94 -10.59
C VAL A 109 2.70 23.04 -11.46
#